data_AF-A0A381TRS5-F1
#
_entry.id   AF-A0A381TRS5-F1
#
_cell.length_a   1.000
_cell.length_b   1.000
_cell.length_c   1.000
_cell.angle_alpha   90.00
_cell.angle_beta   90.00
_cell.angle_gamma   90.00
#
_symmetry.space_group_name_H-M   'P 1'
#
loop_
_entity.id
_entity.type
_entity.pdbx_description
1 polymer ?
#
loop_
_entity_poly.entity_id
_entity_poly.type
_entity_poly.pdbx_seq_one_letter_code
_entity_poly.pdbx_strand_id
1 'polypeptide(L)'
;MIFLRNILVLSAIILSSCMNPDSNLPKSAGKWVGEGDYNGKAFQLGSDKDMELVMKLIKAYNSLDVDAYNALNTDELNENMNITSWFEEMDSLSWVPFVVVPMHLETGEHRVVHVWSNEFRRWKNGSTQKVELMEVFGIKDDKIDWFRQWNRNNSENEFGLRSGGKYFGREESEYKGRSLVFSNRGEVEILEKLFKDYNNMDGDSIKLAFADTVVFRAADGSKSDLVAENWLRLFDSTDSVSWTPISMVPLKIENTDPTSGALVLSNEVRHYKDGTVFNKDLVELFYFNLDRKISGINQWSRDTEVDKSDFTLDGSEVDLIKKTVKHFAKGELNEYRSCFTEDATFTHNQWGNGNAQSIDELVKIHQAAKDQRVGDIKILNEIYEAVTVANGTKYAHAWVEFSSVDTSGQDFVNTVFVSWGFENDKLAWEWAIYNTSDSPEPYKE
;
A
#
# COMPACT_ATOMS: atom_id res chain seq x y z
N MET A 1 -1.78 -72.21 -73.75
CA MET A 1 -3.01 -71.42 -73.46
C MET A 1 -3.41 -71.49 -71.97
N ILE A 2 -2.44 -71.60 -71.03
CA ILE A 2 -2.68 -71.61 -69.57
C ILE A 2 -1.98 -70.41 -68.90
N PHE A 3 -0.82 -69.99 -69.42
CA PHE A 3 -0.08 -68.82 -68.93
C PHE A 3 -0.81 -67.47 -69.13
N LEU A 4 -1.50 -67.26 -70.25
CA LEU A 4 -2.25 -66.00 -70.49
C LEU A 4 -3.50 -65.86 -69.61
N ARG A 5 -4.11 -66.97 -69.20
CA ARG A 5 -5.32 -66.99 -68.37
C ARG A 5 -4.99 -66.69 -66.90
N ASN A 6 -3.81 -67.07 -66.44
CA ASN A 6 -3.35 -66.74 -65.08
C ASN A 6 -2.88 -65.29 -64.94
N ILE A 7 -2.32 -64.67 -66.00
CA ILE A 7 -1.92 -63.26 -65.98
C ILE A 7 -3.15 -62.33 -65.95
N LEU A 8 -4.22 -62.64 -66.69
CA LEU A 8 -5.46 -61.86 -66.67
C LEU A 8 -6.21 -61.94 -65.34
N VAL A 9 -6.18 -63.09 -64.65
CA VAL A 9 -6.79 -63.23 -63.32
C VAL A 9 -5.95 -62.53 -62.25
N LEU A 10 -4.62 -62.54 -62.35
CA LEU A 10 -3.75 -61.82 -61.40
C LEU A 10 -3.84 -60.29 -61.59
N SER A 11 -3.96 -59.80 -62.83
CA SER A 11 -4.17 -58.37 -63.11
C SER A 11 -5.54 -57.87 -62.69
N ALA A 12 -6.59 -58.70 -62.73
CA ALA A 12 -7.91 -58.35 -62.21
C ALA A 12 -7.96 -58.29 -60.68
N ILE A 13 -7.15 -59.09 -59.98
CA ILE A 13 -7.05 -59.10 -58.51
C ILE A 13 -6.19 -57.92 -57.99
N ILE A 14 -5.20 -57.46 -58.76
CA ILE A 14 -4.36 -56.30 -58.39
C ILE A 14 -5.07 -54.96 -58.64
N LEU A 15 -6.01 -54.89 -59.59
CA LEU A 15 -6.83 -53.68 -59.81
C LEU A 15 -8.00 -53.55 -58.82
N SER A 16 -8.42 -54.62 -58.14
CA SER A 16 -9.47 -54.55 -57.11
C SER A 16 -8.96 -54.29 -55.70
N SER A 17 -7.63 -54.31 -55.47
CA SER A 17 -7.03 -54.09 -54.14
C SER A 17 -6.50 -52.66 -53.92
N CYS A 18 -6.63 -51.77 -54.91
CA CYS A 18 -6.26 -50.35 -54.80
C CYS A 18 -7.46 -49.39 -54.70
N MET A 19 -8.66 -49.89 -54.36
CA MET A 19 -9.76 -49.05 -53.92
C MET A 19 -10.03 -49.37 -52.45
N ASN A 20 -9.28 -48.74 -51.55
CA ASN A 20 -9.74 -48.61 -50.17
C ASN A 20 -11.06 -47.80 -50.21
N PRO A 21 -12.19 -48.31 -49.70
CA PRO A 21 -13.41 -47.52 -49.58
C PRO A 21 -13.30 -46.40 -48.51
N ASP A 22 -12.22 -46.38 -47.73
CA ASP A 22 -12.09 -45.55 -46.53
C ASP A 22 -11.63 -44.10 -46.76
N SER A 23 -11.54 -43.61 -47.99
CA SER A 23 -11.09 -42.22 -48.23
C SER A 23 -12.21 -41.17 -48.21
N ASN A 24 -13.49 -41.56 -48.17
CA ASN A 24 -14.63 -40.62 -48.29
C ASN A 24 -15.57 -40.58 -47.07
N LEU A 25 -15.30 -41.34 -46.00
CA LEU A 25 -16.04 -41.19 -44.75
C LEU A 25 -15.47 -40.00 -43.96
N PRO A 26 -16.30 -39.04 -43.50
CA PRO A 26 -15.81 -37.96 -42.67
C PRO A 26 -15.16 -38.55 -41.42
N LYS A 27 -13.92 -38.14 -41.13
CA LYS A 27 -13.21 -38.63 -39.95
C LYS A 27 -13.90 -38.11 -38.69
N SER A 28 -14.41 -39.02 -37.88
CA SER A 28 -14.98 -38.70 -36.57
C SER A 28 -13.90 -38.78 -35.48
N ALA A 29 -14.00 -37.91 -34.47
CA ALA A 29 -13.14 -37.95 -33.29
C ALA A 29 -13.88 -37.39 -32.06
N GLY A 30 -13.37 -37.72 -30.86
CA GLY A 30 -14.03 -37.35 -29.60
C GLY A 30 -15.35 -38.08 -29.38
N LYS A 31 -16.02 -37.76 -28.26
CA LYS A 31 -17.29 -38.40 -27.87
C LYS A 31 -18.10 -37.45 -27.00
N TRP A 32 -19.40 -37.30 -27.29
CA TRP A 32 -20.33 -36.67 -26.35
C TRP A 32 -20.55 -37.59 -25.14
N VAL A 33 -20.21 -37.10 -23.96
CA VAL A 33 -20.29 -37.83 -22.69
C VAL A 33 -21.40 -37.31 -21.76
N GLY A 34 -22.15 -36.29 -22.18
CA GLY A 34 -23.33 -35.82 -21.45
C GLY A 34 -24.50 -36.80 -21.54
N GLU A 35 -25.50 -36.62 -20.68
CA GLU A 35 -26.74 -37.40 -20.70
C GLU A 35 -27.59 -37.11 -21.96
N GLY A 36 -28.52 -38.01 -22.29
CA GLY A 36 -29.46 -37.85 -23.41
C GLY A 36 -29.05 -38.53 -24.72
N ASP A 37 -29.80 -38.23 -25.79
CA ASP A 37 -29.74 -38.93 -27.09
C ASP A 37 -28.42 -38.73 -27.87
N TYR A 38 -27.56 -37.83 -27.40
CA TYR A 38 -26.24 -37.61 -27.97
C TYR A 38 -25.14 -38.42 -27.28
N ASN A 39 -25.39 -39.02 -26.11
CA ASN A 39 -24.39 -39.84 -25.42
C ASN A 39 -23.91 -40.96 -26.33
N GLY A 40 -22.60 -41.08 -26.50
CA GLY A 40 -22.06 -42.09 -27.40
C GLY A 40 -21.52 -41.53 -28.70
N LYS A 41 -22.17 -40.49 -29.24
CA LYS A 41 -21.94 -40.00 -30.59
C LYS A 41 -20.60 -39.27 -30.71
N ALA A 42 -19.88 -39.53 -31.79
CA ALA A 42 -18.62 -38.85 -32.10
C ALA A 42 -18.85 -37.55 -32.88
N PHE A 43 -17.85 -36.65 -32.89
CA PHE A 43 -17.91 -35.39 -33.61
C PHE A 43 -17.19 -35.46 -34.96
N GLN A 44 -17.68 -34.67 -35.91
CA GLN A 44 -17.07 -34.43 -37.22
C GLN A 44 -16.91 -32.91 -37.44
N LEU A 45 -15.96 -32.53 -38.30
CA LEU A 45 -15.83 -31.13 -38.71
C LEU A 45 -17.03 -30.72 -39.56
N GLY A 46 -17.59 -29.55 -39.23
CA GLY A 46 -18.70 -28.95 -39.94
C GLY A 46 -18.28 -28.17 -41.18
N SER A 47 -19.25 -27.51 -41.81
CA SER A 47 -19.04 -26.80 -43.06
C SER A 47 -18.54 -25.36 -42.86
N ASP A 48 -17.80 -24.85 -43.83
CA ASP A 48 -17.36 -23.44 -43.85
C ASP A 48 -18.54 -22.46 -43.81
N LYS A 49 -19.72 -22.88 -44.31
CA LYS A 49 -20.95 -22.08 -44.24
C LYS A 49 -21.33 -21.72 -42.80
N ASP A 50 -21.12 -22.63 -41.85
CA ASP A 50 -21.44 -22.40 -40.43
C ASP A 50 -20.45 -21.43 -39.80
N MET A 51 -19.17 -21.55 -40.16
CA MET A 51 -18.14 -20.58 -39.79
C MET A 51 -18.45 -19.19 -40.37
N GLU A 52 -18.79 -19.10 -41.66
CA GLU A 52 -19.12 -17.84 -42.33
C GLU A 52 -20.35 -17.15 -41.73
N LEU A 53 -21.36 -17.93 -41.31
CA LEU A 53 -22.54 -17.41 -40.60
C LEU A 53 -22.13 -16.69 -39.31
N VAL A 54 -21.27 -17.32 -38.50
CA VAL A 54 -20.75 -16.73 -37.27
C VAL A 54 -19.86 -15.50 -37.55
N MET A 55 -19.01 -15.55 -38.58
CA MET A 55 -18.20 -14.38 -38.98
C MET A 55 -19.06 -13.19 -39.42
N LYS A 56 -20.22 -13.42 -40.07
CA LYS A 56 -21.20 -12.37 -40.39
C LYS A 56 -21.86 -11.81 -39.13
N LEU A 57 -22.19 -12.67 -38.16
CA LEU A 57 -22.76 -12.25 -36.87
C LEU A 57 -21.79 -11.32 -36.13
N ILE A 58 -20.51 -11.72 -36.04
CA ILE A 58 -19.43 -10.92 -35.44
C ILE A 58 -19.29 -9.57 -36.13
N LYS A 59 -19.38 -9.53 -37.47
CA LYS A 59 -19.32 -8.28 -38.23
C LYS A 59 -20.50 -7.35 -37.88
N ALA A 60 -21.73 -7.88 -37.83
CA ALA A 60 -22.91 -7.11 -37.45
C ALA A 60 -22.81 -6.59 -36.01
N TYR A 61 -22.28 -7.42 -35.09
CA TYR A 61 -22.03 -7.06 -33.70
C TYR A 61 -21.03 -5.90 -33.57
N ASN A 62 -19.88 -5.99 -34.24
CA ASN A 62 -18.87 -4.94 -34.23
C ASN A 62 -19.35 -3.63 -34.86
N SER A 63 -20.32 -3.68 -35.79
CA SER A 63 -20.94 -2.50 -36.38
C SER A 63 -22.14 -1.97 -35.58
N LEU A 64 -22.50 -2.58 -34.45
CA LEU A 64 -23.70 -2.25 -33.67
C LEU A 64 -24.99 -2.29 -34.52
N ASP A 65 -25.04 -3.17 -35.53
CA ASP A 65 -26.14 -3.26 -36.48
C ASP A 65 -27.18 -4.27 -36.00
N VAL A 66 -28.22 -3.76 -35.33
CA VAL A 66 -29.31 -4.55 -34.73
C VAL A 66 -30.03 -5.39 -35.79
N ASP A 67 -30.33 -4.80 -36.95
CA ASP A 67 -31.11 -5.46 -38.00
C ASP A 67 -30.29 -6.61 -38.64
N ALA A 68 -29.02 -6.34 -38.97
CA ALA A 68 -28.14 -7.35 -39.53
C ALA A 68 -27.84 -8.47 -38.52
N TYR A 69 -27.69 -8.14 -37.23
CA TYR A 69 -27.47 -9.14 -36.18
C TYR A 69 -28.70 -10.05 -36.03
N ASN A 70 -29.89 -9.45 -35.88
CA ASN A 70 -31.14 -10.19 -35.69
C ASN A 70 -31.49 -11.06 -36.91
N ALA A 71 -31.17 -10.62 -38.13
CA ALA A 71 -31.44 -11.38 -39.35
C ALA A 71 -30.69 -12.73 -39.42
N LEU A 72 -29.55 -12.85 -38.73
CA LEU A 72 -28.72 -14.06 -38.69
C LEU A 72 -29.15 -15.06 -37.61
N ASN A 73 -30.03 -14.63 -36.71
CA ASN A 73 -30.54 -15.42 -35.60
C ASN A 73 -31.93 -15.99 -35.90
N THR A 74 -32.31 -17.04 -35.18
CA THR A 74 -33.70 -17.50 -35.13
C THR A 74 -34.58 -16.47 -34.42
N ASP A 75 -35.87 -16.44 -34.75
CA ASP A 75 -36.82 -15.52 -34.13
C ASP A 75 -36.91 -15.78 -32.62
N GLU A 76 -36.90 -17.06 -32.22
CA GLU A 76 -36.86 -17.50 -30.82
C GLU A 76 -35.62 -16.97 -30.07
N LEU A 77 -34.45 -16.95 -30.71
CA LEU A 77 -33.25 -16.39 -30.09
C LEU A 77 -33.37 -14.88 -29.86
N ASN A 78 -33.89 -14.15 -30.85
CA ASN A 78 -34.06 -12.69 -30.77
C ASN A 78 -35.12 -12.29 -29.73
N GLU A 79 -36.18 -13.09 -29.59
CA GLU A 79 -37.20 -12.89 -28.54
C GLU A 79 -36.62 -13.09 -27.13
N ASN A 80 -35.74 -14.08 -26.96
CA ASN A 80 -35.11 -14.39 -25.67
C ASN A 80 -33.93 -13.47 -25.32
N MET A 81 -33.28 -12.87 -26.31
CA MET A 81 -32.13 -11.96 -26.12
C MET A 81 -32.25 -10.71 -26.98
N ASN A 82 -32.75 -9.63 -26.37
CA ASN A 82 -32.83 -8.34 -27.02
C ASN A 82 -31.45 -7.64 -27.04
N ILE A 83 -30.77 -7.67 -28.19
CA ILE A 83 -29.46 -7.05 -28.39
C ILE A 83 -29.50 -5.50 -28.41
N THR A 84 -30.67 -4.91 -28.64
CA THR A 84 -30.83 -3.46 -28.82
C THR A 84 -30.35 -2.68 -27.61
N SER A 85 -30.82 -3.05 -26.41
CA SER A 85 -30.43 -2.38 -25.16
C SER A 85 -28.93 -2.49 -24.90
N TRP A 86 -28.32 -3.62 -25.25
CA TRP A 86 -26.88 -3.79 -25.16
C TRP A 86 -26.14 -2.83 -26.10
N PHE A 87 -26.52 -2.75 -27.39
CA PHE A 87 -25.88 -1.84 -28.34
C PHE A 87 -26.11 -0.35 -28.02
N GLU A 88 -27.26 0.00 -27.44
CA GLU A 88 -27.56 1.38 -27.04
C GLU A 88 -26.61 1.92 -25.96
N GLU A 89 -26.04 1.05 -25.12
CA GLU A 89 -25.06 1.44 -24.09
C GLU A 89 -23.63 1.58 -24.64
N MET A 90 -23.34 0.98 -25.80
CA MET A 90 -21.99 0.89 -26.36
C MET A 90 -21.64 2.12 -27.20
N ASP A 91 -20.42 2.60 -27.01
CA ASP A 91 -19.77 3.54 -27.90
C ASP A 91 -19.06 2.80 -29.05
N SER A 92 -18.37 1.70 -28.73
CA SER A 92 -17.73 0.83 -29.74
C SER A 92 -17.52 -0.59 -29.24
N LEU A 93 -17.60 -1.56 -30.15
CA LEU A 93 -17.30 -2.98 -29.92
C LEU A 93 -16.25 -3.47 -30.92
N SER A 94 -15.32 -4.31 -30.46
CA SER A 94 -14.28 -4.91 -31.28
C SER A 94 -14.05 -6.36 -30.84
N TRP A 95 -14.86 -7.26 -31.37
CA TRP A 95 -14.79 -8.70 -31.20
C TRP A 95 -13.96 -9.33 -32.34
N VAL A 96 -12.81 -9.88 -31.99
CA VAL A 96 -11.82 -10.43 -32.94
C VAL A 96 -11.58 -11.91 -32.65
N PRO A 97 -12.19 -12.81 -33.44
CA PRO A 97 -11.95 -14.25 -33.32
C PRO A 97 -10.54 -14.61 -33.84
N PHE A 98 -9.88 -15.53 -33.13
CA PHE A 98 -8.61 -16.12 -33.57
C PHE A 98 -8.70 -17.64 -33.77
N VAL A 99 -9.80 -18.27 -33.35
CA VAL A 99 -10.16 -19.65 -33.69
C VAL A 99 -11.67 -19.69 -33.96
N VAL A 100 -12.06 -20.31 -35.08
CA VAL A 100 -13.47 -20.61 -35.41
C VAL A 100 -13.54 -22.02 -35.99
N VAL A 101 -14.20 -22.93 -35.30
CA VAL A 101 -14.24 -24.36 -35.67
C VAL A 101 -15.69 -24.83 -35.75
N PRO A 102 -16.23 -25.06 -36.96
CA PRO A 102 -17.54 -25.67 -37.12
C PRO A 102 -17.44 -27.17 -36.84
N MET A 103 -18.44 -27.72 -36.14
CA MET A 103 -18.54 -29.13 -35.79
C MET A 103 -20.00 -29.60 -35.85
N HIS A 104 -20.21 -30.89 -36.03
CA HIS A 104 -21.50 -31.54 -35.79
C HIS A 104 -21.28 -32.96 -35.26
N LEU A 105 -22.34 -33.61 -34.79
CA LEU A 105 -22.28 -35.04 -34.47
C LEU A 105 -22.30 -35.86 -35.76
N GLU A 106 -21.77 -37.08 -35.71
CA GLU A 106 -21.69 -37.98 -36.88
C GLU A 106 -23.04 -38.30 -37.55
N THR A 107 -24.16 -38.03 -36.88
CA THR A 107 -25.52 -38.12 -37.45
C THR A 107 -25.89 -36.94 -38.36
N GLY A 108 -25.04 -35.90 -38.43
CA GLY A 108 -25.34 -34.61 -39.07
C GLY A 108 -26.16 -33.66 -38.19
N GLU A 109 -26.59 -34.12 -37.01
CA GLU A 109 -27.33 -33.35 -36.02
C GLU A 109 -26.37 -32.50 -35.16
N HIS A 110 -26.93 -31.56 -34.39
CA HIS A 110 -26.18 -30.75 -33.42
C HIS A 110 -25.00 -29.99 -34.06
N ARG A 111 -25.31 -29.19 -35.10
CA ARG A 111 -24.36 -28.26 -35.71
C ARG A 111 -24.00 -27.17 -34.71
N VAL A 112 -22.72 -27.03 -34.43
CA VAL A 112 -22.18 -26.02 -33.53
C VAL A 112 -20.93 -25.36 -34.11
N VAL A 113 -20.64 -24.14 -33.70
CA VAL A 113 -19.39 -23.45 -34.04
C VAL A 113 -18.72 -23.01 -32.75
N HIS A 114 -17.51 -23.52 -32.53
CA HIS A 114 -16.66 -23.10 -31.42
C HIS A 114 -15.84 -21.88 -31.82
N VAL A 115 -15.86 -20.85 -30.99
CA VAL A 115 -15.12 -19.60 -31.23
C VAL A 115 -14.23 -19.30 -30.04
N TRP A 116 -12.98 -18.94 -30.30
CA TRP A 116 -12.12 -18.26 -29.32
C TRP A 116 -11.75 -16.89 -29.85
N SER A 117 -11.87 -15.89 -28.99
CA SER A 117 -11.77 -14.50 -29.42
C SER A 117 -11.25 -13.60 -28.31
N ASN A 118 -10.77 -12.44 -28.73
CA ASN A 118 -10.54 -11.30 -27.85
C ASN A 118 -11.58 -10.24 -28.18
N GLU A 119 -12.17 -9.63 -27.16
CA GLU A 119 -13.13 -8.55 -27.35
C GLU A 119 -12.71 -7.33 -26.55
N PHE A 120 -12.77 -6.17 -27.20
CA PHE A 120 -12.68 -4.87 -26.54
C PHE A 120 -14.02 -4.14 -26.63
N ARG A 121 -14.48 -3.64 -25.48
CA ARG A 121 -15.76 -2.96 -25.30
C ARG A 121 -15.53 -1.57 -24.75
N ARG A 122 -16.24 -0.58 -25.28
CA ARG A 122 -16.28 0.79 -24.78
C ARG A 122 -17.74 1.22 -24.63
N TRP A 123 -18.11 1.65 -23.43
CA TRP A 123 -19.43 2.19 -23.13
C TRP A 123 -19.46 3.68 -23.39
N LYS A 124 -20.66 4.23 -23.65
CA LYS A 124 -20.87 5.69 -23.81
C LYS A 124 -20.50 6.50 -22.56
N ASN A 125 -20.49 5.88 -21.38
CA ASN A 125 -20.03 6.51 -20.14
C ASN A 125 -18.49 6.55 -20.00
N GLY A 126 -17.75 6.10 -21.01
CA GLY A 126 -16.29 6.10 -21.02
C GLY A 126 -15.64 4.86 -20.40
N SER A 127 -16.40 3.95 -19.78
CA SER A 127 -15.87 2.68 -19.26
C SER A 127 -15.35 1.79 -20.39
N THR A 128 -14.30 1.01 -20.10
CA THR A 128 -13.76 0.02 -21.04
C THR A 128 -13.64 -1.37 -20.43
N GLN A 129 -13.64 -2.40 -21.28
CA GLN A 129 -13.43 -3.78 -20.87
C GLN A 129 -12.72 -4.57 -21.98
N LYS A 130 -11.76 -5.41 -21.59
CA LYS A 130 -11.11 -6.40 -22.46
C LYS A 130 -11.38 -7.81 -21.95
N VAL A 131 -11.97 -8.66 -22.78
CA VAL A 131 -12.31 -10.04 -22.38
C VAL A 131 -11.74 -11.05 -23.37
N GLU A 132 -11.24 -12.15 -22.83
CA GLU A 132 -10.93 -13.36 -23.60
C GLU A 132 -12.16 -14.26 -23.54
N LEU A 133 -12.66 -14.68 -24.70
CA LEU A 133 -13.89 -15.46 -24.81
C LEU A 133 -13.64 -16.84 -25.41
N MET A 134 -14.38 -17.82 -24.89
CA MET A 134 -14.65 -19.10 -25.54
C MET A 134 -16.15 -19.23 -25.67
N GLU A 135 -16.63 -19.46 -26.88
CA GLU A 135 -18.05 -19.44 -27.22
C GLU A 135 -18.43 -20.65 -28.07
N VAL A 136 -19.67 -21.08 -27.94
CA VAL A 136 -20.26 -22.13 -28.78
C VAL A 136 -21.60 -21.64 -29.29
N PHE A 137 -21.76 -21.61 -30.61
CA PHE A 137 -22.98 -21.21 -31.30
C PHE A 137 -23.69 -22.44 -31.85
N GLY A 138 -24.94 -22.67 -31.48
CA GLY A 138 -25.79 -23.69 -32.07
C GLY A 138 -26.44 -23.21 -33.36
N ILE A 139 -26.42 -24.04 -34.40
CA ILE A 139 -26.98 -23.72 -35.71
C ILE A 139 -28.24 -24.56 -35.97
N LYS A 140 -29.33 -23.88 -36.34
CA LYS A 140 -30.60 -24.49 -36.73
C LYS A 140 -31.16 -23.74 -37.93
N ASP A 141 -31.60 -24.46 -38.96
CA ASP A 141 -32.17 -23.87 -40.18
C ASP A 141 -31.30 -22.77 -40.81
N ASP A 142 -29.97 -22.97 -40.78
CA ASP A 142 -28.93 -22.04 -41.25
C ASP A 142 -28.93 -20.66 -40.55
N LYS A 143 -29.45 -20.61 -39.33
CA LYS A 143 -29.43 -19.46 -38.42
C LYS A 143 -28.81 -19.84 -37.07
N ILE A 144 -28.36 -18.83 -36.34
CA ILE A 144 -27.91 -18.98 -34.96
C ILE A 144 -29.13 -19.17 -34.06
N ASP A 145 -29.18 -20.27 -33.32
CA ASP A 145 -30.33 -20.66 -32.50
C ASP A 145 -30.11 -20.42 -31.01
N TRP A 146 -28.86 -20.59 -30.56
CA TRP A 146 -28.43 -20.32 -29.19
C TRP A 146 -26.93 -20.12 -29.16
N PHE A 147 -26.42 -19.51 -28.10
CA PHE A 147 -25.00 -19.54 -27.80
C PHE A 147 -24.73 -19.73 -26.31
N ARG A 148 -23.53 -20.22 -25.99
CA ARG A 148 -22.99 -20.28 -24.64
C ARG A 148 -21.62 -19.61 -24.65
N GLN A 149 -21.37 -18.78 -23.64
CA GLN A 149 -20.15 -17.99 -23.52
C GLN A 149 -19.47 -18.25 -22.18
N TRP A 150 -18.17 -18.47 -22.24
CA TRP A 150 -17.26 -18.46 -21.11
C TRP A 150 -16.26 -17.33 -21.33
N ASN A 151 -15.94 -16.59 -20.27
CA ASN A 151 -15.02 -15.48 -20.35
C ASN A 151 -13.94 -15.55 -19.27
N ARG A 152 -12.82 -14.90 -19.56
CA ARG A 152 -11.81 -14.51 -18.59
C ARG A 152 -11.61 -13.01 -18.69
N ASN A 153 -11.80 -12.31 -17.57
CA ASN A 153 -11.47 -10.90 -17.47
C ASN A 153 -9.95 -10.72 -17.54
N ASN A 154 -9.49 -9.75 -18.34
CA ASN A 154 -8.10 -9.33 -18.32
C ASN A 154 -7.80 -8.64 -16.97
N SER A 155 -6.60 -8.86 -16.41
CA SER A 155 -6.17 -8.25 -15.15
C SER A 155 -6.08 -6.72 -15.22
N GLU A 156 -5.90 -6.17 -16.42
CA GLU A 156 -5.84 -4.72 -16.67
C GLU A 156 -7.22 -4.10 -16.95
N ASN A 157 -8.31 -4.84 -16.75
CA ASN A 157 -9.65 -4.32 -17.01
C ASN A 157 -10.06 -3.23 -16.01
N GLU A 158 -10.73 -2.18 -16.54
CA GLU A 158 -11.47 -1.19 -15.74
C GLU A 158 -12.80 -1.75 -15.20
N PHE A 159 -13.24 -2.90 -15.73
CA PHE A 159 -14.43 -3.64 -15.31
C PHE A 159 -14.08 -5.03 -14.79
N GLY A 160 -14.52 -5.35 -13.57
CA GLY A 160 -14.67 -6.76 -13.16
C GLY A 160 -13.60 -7.32 -12.22
N LEU A 161 -13.13 -6.53 -11.27
CA LEU A 161 -12.76 -7.10 -9.97
C LEU A 161 -14.03 -7.33 -9.14
N ARG A 162 -14.00 -8.29 -8.22
CA ARG A 162 -15.17 -8.71 -7.41
C ARG A 162 -15.91 -7.48 -6.86
N SER A 163 -17.22 -7.37 -7.12
CA SER A 163 -18.05 -6.31 -6.56
C SER A 163 -18.43 -6.63 -5.11
N GLY A 164 -18.66 -5.59 -4.31
CA GLY A 164 -19.03 -5.74 -2.91
C GLY A 164 -19.42 -4.41 -2.26
N GLY A 165 -19.98 -4.49 -1.06
CA GLY A 165 -20.44 -3.31 -0.33
C GLY A 165 -21.63 -2.61 -0.99
N LYS A 166 -21.94 -1.41 -0.49
CA LYS A 166 -23.05 -0.57 -0.95
C LYS A 166 -22.69 0.91 -0.80
N TYR A 167 -22.84 1.66 -1.87
CA TYR A 167 -22.69 3.11 -1.88
C TYR A 167 -23.99 3.77 -1.40
N PHE A 168 -23.91 4.62 -0.37
CA PHE A 168 -25.06 5.35 0.15
C PHE A 168 -25.11 6.82 -0.27
N GLY A 169 -23.97 7.38 -0.71
CA GLY A 169 -23.82 8.81 -0.93
C GLY A 169 -23.84 9.64 0.36
N ARG A 170 -23.40 10.89 0.27
CA ARG A 170 -23.60 11.92 1.31
C ARG A 170 -24.90 12.70 1.10
N GLU A 171 -25.37 12.74 -0.14
CA GLU A 171 -26.59 13.38 -0.60
C GLU A 171 -27.38 12.38 -1.45
N GLU A 172 -28.66 12.70 -1.73
CA GLU A 172 -29.45 11.88 -2.65
C GLU A 172 -28.80 11.84 -4.03
N SER A 173 -28.68 10.63 -4.58
CA SER A 173 -27.98 10.35 -5.82
C SER A 173 -28.61 9.12 -6.47
N GLU A 174 -28.71 9.13 -7.81
CA GLU A 174 -29.15 7.96 -8.60
C GLU A 174 -28.23 6.73 -8.43
N TYR A 175 -27.04 6.90 -7.84
CA TYR A 175 -26.09 5.82 -7.59
C TYR A 175 -26.27 5.16 -6.22
N LYS A 176 -27.15 5.71 -5.36
CA LYS A 176 -27.44 5.16 -4.03
C LYS A 176 -27.93 3.72 -4.13
N GLY A 177 -27.34 2.84 -3.33
CA GLY A 177 -27.65 1.42 -3.29
C GLY A 177 -26.78 0.54 -4.20
N ARG A 178 -26.02 1.12 -5.14
CA ARG A 178 -25.11 0.37 -6.01
C ARG A 178 -23.94 -0.21 -5.24
N SER A 179 -23.35 -1.30 -5.73
CA SER A 179 -22.13 -1.85 -5.17
C SER A 179 -20.91 -1.02 -5.54
N LEU A 180 -19.78 -1.31 -4.87
CA LEU A 180 -18.47 -0.80 -5.24
C LEU A 180 -17.71 -1.90 -6.00
N VAL A 181 -16.86 -1.50 -6.93
CA VAL A 181 -15.92 -2.36 -7.64
C VAL A 181 -14.52 -1.81 -7.47
N PHE A 182 -13.50 -2.65 -7.47
CA PHE A 182 -12.13 -2.14 -7.48
C PHE A 182 -11.85 -1.44 -8.80
N SER A 183 -11.10 -0.34 -8.72
CA SER A 183 -10.56 0.38 -9.88
C SER A 183 -9.13 -0.04 -10.14
N ASN A 184 -8.70 0.00 -11.40
CA ASN A 184 -7.34 -0.31 -11.81
C ASN A 184 -6.90 0.60 -12.96
N ARG A 185 -6.96 1.93 -12.75
CA ARG A 185 -6.64 2.96 -13.75
C ARG A 185 -5.23 3.54 -13.59
N GLY A 186 -4.46 3.03 -12.64
CA GLY A 186 -3.14 3.52 -12.28
C GLY A 186 -3.11 4.33 -10.98
N GLU A 187 -4.18 4.32 -10.18
CA GLU A 187 -4.27 5.12 -8.95
C GLU A 187 -3.16 4.78 -7.95
N VAL A 188 -2.82 3.49 -7.82
CA VAL A 188 -1.77 3.02 -6.91
C VAL A 188 -0.42 3.55 -7.35
N GLU A 189 -0.07 3.43 -8.62
CA GLU A 189 1.20 3.89 -9.18
C GLU A 189 1.36 5.41 -9.06
N ILE A 190 0.26 6.16 -9.23
CA ILE A 190 0.26 7.62 -9.02
C ILE A 190 0.49 7.96 -7.55
N LEU A 191 -0.16 7.25 -6.63
CA LEU A 191 0.01 7.48 -5.18
C LEU A 191 1.40 7.07 -4.69
N GLU A 192 1.94 5.93 -5.14
CA GLU A 192 3.31 5.52 -4.81
C GLU A 192 4.34 6.56 -5.27
N LYS A 193 4.16 7.09 -6.49
CA LYS A 193 5.00 8.19 -6.98
C LYS A 193 4.81 9.45 -6.13
N LEU A 194 3.57 9.81 -5.79
CA LEU A 194 3.26 10.95 -4.93
C LEU A 194 3.97 10.85 -3.57
N PHE A 195 3.87 9.71 -2.87
CA PHE A 195 4.53 9.53 -1.57
C PHE A 195 6.06 9.62 -1.68
N LYS A 196 6.63 9.06 -2.74
CA LYS A 196 8.06 9.17 -3.01
C LYS A 196 8.49 10.61 -3.22
N ASP A 197 7.78 11.35 -4.06
CA ASP A 197 8.09 12.76 -4.35
C ASP A 197 7.88 13.64 -3.12
N TYR A 198 6.84 13.36 -2.33
CA TYR A 198 6.57 14.01 -1.05
C TYR A 198 7.70 13.80 -0.04
N ASN A 199 8.17 12.58 0.12
CA ASN A 199 9.28 12.27 1.03
C ASN A 199 10.62 12.88 0.56
N ASN A 200 10.75 13.18 -0.74
CA ASN A 200 11.87 13.96 -1.27
C ASN A 200 11.65 15.48 -1.18
N MET A 201 10.52 15.92 -0.64
CA MET A 201 10.09 17.33 -0.59
C MET A 201 10.09 18.02 -1.97
N ASP A 202 9.81 17.26 -3.04
CA ASP A 202 9.83 17.74 -4.42
C ASP A 202 8.44 18.28 -4.83
N GLY A 203 8.17 19.53 -4.46
CA GLY A 203 6.90 20.21 -4.74
C GLY A 203 6.49 20.24 -6.22
N ASP A 204 7.46 20.33 -7.13
CA ASP A 204 7.21 20.37 -8.57
C ASP A 204 6.75 19.01 -9.09
N SER A 205 7.38 17.92 -8.63
CA SER A 205 6.98 16.56 -9.00
C SER A 205 5.63 16.15 -8.39
N ILE A 206 5.38 16.52 -7.12
CA ILE A 206 4.12 16.27 -6.41
C ILE A 206 2.93 16.87 -7.17
N LYS A 207 3.07 18.11 -7.65
CA LYS A 207 2.02 18.83 -8.40
C LYS A 207 1.50 18.03 -9.60
N LEU A 208 2.33 17.18 -10.21
CA LEU A 208 1.93 16.37 -11.36
C LEU A 208 0.89 15.30 -11.04
N ALA A 209 0.67 14.94 -9.77
CA ALA A 209 -0.40 14.02 -9.39
C ALA A 209 -1.79 14.68 -9.33
N PHE A 210 -1.84 16.01 -9.19
CA PHE A 210 -3.04 16.75 -8.85
C PHE A 210 -3.69 17.45 -10.06
N ALA A 211 -5.00 17.67 -9.96
CA ALA A 211 -5.73 18.56 -10.85
C ALA A 211 -5.40 20.03 -10.52
N ASP A 212 -5.81 20.95 -11.38
CA ASP A 212 -5.52 22.39 -11.20
C ASP A 212 -6.06 22.94 -9.87
N THR A 213 -7.23 22.45 -9.45
CA THR A 213 -7.85 22.73 -8.16
C THR A 213 -8.24 21.43 -7.48
N VAL A 214 -7.84 21.29 -6.21
CA VAL A 214 -8.09 20.10 -5.39
C VAL A 214 -8.89 20.48 -4.16
N VAL A 215 -10.06 19.86 -3.96
CA VAL A 215 -10.84 20.11 -2.75
C VAL A 215 -10.29 19.27 -1.60
N PHE A 216 -9.70 19.92 -0.60
CA PHE A 216 -9.18 19.28 0.60
C PHE A 216 -10.18 19.42 1.76
N ARG A 217 -10.53 18.30 2.40
CA ARG A 217 -11.31 18.28 3.64
C ARG A 217 -10.46 17.65 4.72
N ALA A 218 -10.03 18.46 5.67
CA ALA A 218 -9.13 18.06 6.73
C ALA A 218 -9.88 17.32 7.87
N ALA A 219 -9.11 16.65 8.72
CA ALA A 219 -9.65 15.88 9.85
C ALA A 219 -10.36 16.76 10.91
N ASP A 220 -10.03 18.04 10.99
CA ASP A 220 -10.68 19.02 11.88
C ASP A 220 -12.03 19.55 11.34
N GLY A 221 -12.44 19.06 10.16
CA GLY A 221 -13.68 19.48 9.49
C GLY A 221 -13.53 20.72 8.61
N SER A 222 -12.34 21.32 8.55
CA SER A 222 -12.08 22.44 7.64
C SER A 222 -12.07 21.98 6.17
N LYS A 223 -12.41 22.92 5.29
CA LYS A 223 -12.42 22.73 3.84
C LYS A 223 -11.62 23.84 3.18
N SER A 224 -10.72 23.47 2.29
CA SER A 224 -9.92 24.40 1.49
C SER A 224 -9.79 23.88 0.05
N ASP A 225 -9.46 24.79 -0.86
CA ASP A 225 -9.07 24.45 -2.22
C ASP A 225 -7.55 24.61 -2.32
N LEU A 226 -6.87 23.53 -2.72
CA LEU A 226 -5.43 23.54 -3.00
C LEU A 226 -5.22 23.80 -4.48
N VAL A 227 -4.36 24.77 -4.78
CA VAL A 227 -4.00 25.20 -6.13
C VAL A 227 -2.49 25.14 -6.33
N ALA A 228 -2.03 25.42 -7.55
CA ALA A 228 -0.62 25.39 -7.93
C ALA A 228 0.34 26.07 -6.95
N GLU A 229 -0.02 27.23 -6.38
CA GLU A 229 0.82 27.97 -5.44
C GLU A 229 0.99 27.24 -4.09
N ASN A 230 -0.02 26.49 -3.64
CA ASN A 230 0.08 25.72 -2.40
C ASN A 230 1.18 24.65 -2.47
N TRP A 231 1.36 24.01 -3.63
CA TRP A 231 2.35 22.96 -3.83
C TRP A 231 3.78 23.49 -3.81
N LEU A 232 4.01 24.68 -4.36
CA LEU A 232 5.33 25.33 -4.39
C LEU A 232 5.84 25.69 -2.99
N ARG A 233 4.92 25.98 -2.07
CA ARG A 233 5.20 26.45 -0.71
C ARG A 233 4.95 25.40 0.36
N LEU A 234 4.61 24.17 -0.07
CA LEU A 234 4.17 23.08 0.79
C LEU A 234 5.16 22.80 1.93
N PHE A 235 6.45 22.95 1.65
CA PHE A 235 7.55 22.62 2.57
C PHE A 235 8.29 23.85 3.13
N ASP A 236 7.79 25.08 2.92
CA ASP A 236 8.48 26.31 3.37
C ASP A 236 8.78 26.28 4.89
N SER A 237 7.85 25.77 5.69
CA SER A 237 7.96 25.65 7.16
C SER A 237 8.47 24.28 7.63
N THR A 238 8.71 23.35 6.72
CA THR A 238 9.04 21.95 7.03
C THR A 238 10.54 21.73 6.99
N ASP A 239 11.07 21.00 7.98
CA ASP A 239 12.47 20.59 8.04
C ASP A 239 12.66 19.20 7.42
N SER A 240 11.82 18.23 7.79
CA SER A 240 11.82 16.89 7.22
C SER A 240 10.43 16.24 7.23
N VAL A 241 10.23 15.28 6.34
CA VAL A 241 8.99 14.49 6.21
C VAL A 241 9.28 13.00 6.00
N SER A 242 8.40 12.17 6.54
CA SER A 242 8.32 10.74 6.24
C SER A 242 6.86 10.33 6.21
N TRP A 243 6.35 10.05 5.01
CA TRP A 243 5.01 9.56 4.77
C TRP A 243 5.07 8.12 4.26
N THR A 244 4.59 7.19 5.08
CA THR A 244 4.66 5.75 4.81
C THR A 244 3.26 5.18 4.59
N PRO A 245 2.91 4.74 3.36
CA PRO A 245 1.66 4.06 3.12
C PRO A 245 1.66 2.65 3.73
N ILE A 246 0.52 2.25 4.31
CA ILE A 246 0.25 0.92 4.87
C ILE A 246 -0.63 0.12 3.90
N SER A 247 -1.65 0.76 3.34
CA SER A 247 -2.51 0.13 2.33
C SER A 247 -3.13 1.17 1.40
N MET A 248 -3.43 0.75 0.17
CA MET A 248 -4.14 1.53 -0.83
C MET A 248 -5.22 0.66 -1.47
N VAL A 249 -6.46 1.15 -1.47
CA VAL A 249 -7.61 0.42 -2.00
C VAL A 249 -8.37 1.33 -2.99
N PRO A 250 -8.08 1.23 -4.30
CA PRO A 250 -8.81 1.96 -5.32
C PRO A 250 -10.18 1.32 -5.59
N LEU A 251 -11.23 2.14 -5.51
CA LEU A 251 -12.62 1.74 -5.68
C LEU A 251 -13.34 2.73 -6.59
N LYS A 252 -14.32 2.25 -7.34
CA LYS A 252 -15.34 3.09 -7.99
C LYS A 252 -16.73 2.57 -7.71
N ILE A 253 -17.73 3.40 -7.98
CA ILE A 253 -19.12 2.98 -7.92
C ILE A 253 -19.41 2.09 -9.13
N GLU A 254 -20.16 1.02 -8.93
CA GLU A 254 -20.55 0.12 -10.02
C GLU A 254 -21.41 0.85 -11.06
N ASN A 255 -21.16 0.56 -12.35
CA ASN A 255 -21.89 1.11 -13.50
C ASN A 255 -21.89 2.66 -13.58
N THR A 256 -20.84 3.31 -13.09
CA THR A 256 -20.57 4.74 -13.33
C THR A 256 -19.40 4.91 -14.29
N ASP A 257 -19.15 6.16 -14.70
CA ASP A 257 -17.93 6.53 -15.39
C ASP A 257 -16.67 6.07 -14.62
N PRO A 258 -15.48 6.11 -15.25
CA PRO A 258 -14.25 5.62 -14.62
C PRO A 258 -13.73 6.44 -13.44
N THR A 259 -14.36 7.54 -13.02
CA THR A 259 -13.91 8.27 -11.82
C THR A 259 -13.89 7.34 -10.60
N SER A 260 -12.92 7.54 -9.73
CA SER A 260 -12.60 6.60 -8.66
C SER A 260 -12.14 7.31 -7.39
N GLY A 261 -12.12 6.56 -6.29
CA GLY A 261 -11.53 6.98 -5.03
C GLY A 261 -10.58 5.91 -4.53
N ALA A 262 -9.39 6.32 -4.07
CA ALA A 262 -8.44 5.43 -3.41
C ALA A 262 -8.46 5.70 -1.90
N LEU A 263 -8.86 4.69 -1.13
CA LEU A 263 -8.75 4.72 0.32
C LEU A 263 -7.31 4.33 0.70
N VAL A 264 -6.60 5.21 1.39
CA VAL A 264 -5.23 5.03 1.81
C VAL A 264 -5.16 5.05 3.33
N LEU A 265 -4.53 4.04 3.91
CA LEU A 265 -4.06 4.07 5.30
C LEU A 265 -2.57 4.34 5.29
N SER A 266 -2.10 5.29 6.10
CA SER A 266 -0.68 5.66 6.17
C SER A 266 -0.31 6.23 7.53
N ASN A 267 0.99 6.41 7.76
CA ASN A 267 1.51 7.24 8.85
C ASN A 267 2.34 8.36 8.23
N GLU A 268 2.14 9.60 8.70
CA GLU A 268 2.95 10.75 8.32
C GLU A 268 3.61 11.36 9.55
N VAL A 269 4.94 11.48 9.47
CA VAL A 269 5.77 12.25 10.39
C VAL A 269 6.31 13.47 9.66
N ARG A 270 6.13 14.66 10.23
CA ARG A 270 6.65 15.92 9.72
C ARG A 270 7.26 16.73 10.85
N HIS A 271 8.54 17.06 10.72
CA HIS A 271 9.23 17.97 11.63
C HIS A 271 9.20 19.38 11.02
N TYR A 272 8.78 20.35 11.83
CA TYR A 272 8.74 21.76 11.42
C TYR A 272 9.97 22.51 11.92
N LYS A 273 10.31 23.59 11.21
CA LYS A 273 11.46 24.45 11.56
C LYS A 273 11.31 25.18 12.91
N ASP A 274 10.09 25.25 13.43
CA ASP A 274 9.81 25.82 14.76
C ASP A 274 9.92 24.78 15.90
N GLY A 275 10.32 23.55 15.59
CA GLY A 275 10.48 22.44 16.54
C GLY A 275 9.19 21.65 16.80
N THR A 276 8.06 22.05 16.23
CA THR A 276 6.82 21.26 16.35
C THR A 276 6.90 19.99 15.47
N VAL A 277 6.17 18.95 15.88
CA VAL A 277 6.12 17.66 15.16
C VAL A 277 4.66 17.29 14.89
N PHE A 278 4.35 17.01 13.63
CA PHE A 278 3.13 16.32 13.24
C PHE A 278 3.45 14.84 13.07
N ASN A 279 2.83 13.99 13.89
CA ASN A 279 2.94 12.54 13.76
C ASN A 279 1.54 11.97 13.89
N LYS A 280 0.99 11.47 12.77
CA LYS A 280 -0.38 10.96 12.75
C LYS A 280 -0.51 9.73 11.87
N ASP A 281 -1.35 8.81 12.33
CA ASP A 281 -1.97 7.83 11.44
C ASP A 281 -3.08 8.51 10.66
N LEU A 282 -3.06 8.35 9.34
CA LEU A 282 -4.00 8.95 8.42
C LEU A 282 -4.81 7.88 7.72
N VAL A 283 -6.12 8.13 7.62
CA VAL A 283 -6.99 7.48 6.63
C VAL A 283 -7.42 8.56 5.67
N GLU A 284 -7.11 8.39 4.39
CA GLU A 284 -7.41 9.39 3.37
C GLU A 284 -8.13 8.77 2.18
N LEU A 285 -9.13 9.49 1.67
CA LEU A 285 -9.80 9.15 0.43
C LEU A 285 -9.38 10.15 -0.65
N PHE A 286 -8.54 9.71 -1.57
CA PHE A 286 -8.08 10.47 -2.73
C PHE A 286 -9.04 10.26 -3.90
N TYR A 287 -9.67 11.33 -4.40
CA TYR A 287 -10.59 11.25 -5.54
C TYR A 287 -9.85 11.52 -6.85
N PHE A 288 -10.02 10.63 -7.82
CA PHE A 288 -9.42 10.72 -9.15
C PHE A 288 -10.48 11.07 -10.20
N ASN A 289 -10.17 12.09 -11.01
CA ASN A 289 -11.03 12.49 -12.12
C ASN A 289 -10.81 11.61 -13.38
N LEU A 290 -11.48 11.96 -14.48
CA LEU A 290 -11.36 11.23 -15.75
C LEU A 290 -9.95 11.31 -16.36
N ASP A 291 -9.19 12.37 -16.07
CA ASP A 291 -7.79 12.53 -16.50
C ASP A 291 -6.78 11.79 -15.61
N ARG A 292 -7.25 11.04 -14.61
CA ARG A 292 -6.44 10.34 -13.60
C ARG A 292 -5.60 11.30 -12.75
N LYS A 293 -6.14 12.49 -12.48
CA LYS A 293 -5.57 13.46 -11.55
C LYS A 293 -6.36 13.48 -10.26
N ILE A 294 -5.66 13.67 -9.14
CA ILE A 294 -6.29 13.82 -7.82
C ILE A 294 -7.01 15.16 -7.80
N SER A 295 -8.34 15.14 -7.67
CA SER A 295 -9.21 16.32 -7.66
C SER A 295 -9.80 16.62 -6.29
N GLY A 296 -9.60 15.73 -5.32
CA GLY A 296 -10.00 15.97 -3.95
C GLY A 296 -9.38 14.98 -2.98
N ILE A 297 -9.33 15.37 -1.71
CA ILE A 297 -8.85 14.54 -0.62
C ILE A 297 -9.78 14.75 0.57
N ASN A 298 -10.22 13.66 1.19
CA ASN A 298 -10.84 13.70 2.51
C ASN A 298 -9.92 12.98 3.49
N GLN A 299 -9.50 13.68 4.53
CA GLN A 299 -8.58 13.17 5.53
C GLN A 299 -9.30 12.91 6.86
N TRP A 300 -8.97 11.79 7.48
CA TRP A 300 -9.24 11.46 8.87
C TRP A 300 -7.92 11.10 9.54
N SER A 301 -7.75 11.45 10.80
CA SER A 301 -6.47 11.26 11.47
C SER A 301 -6.62 10.86 12.94
N ARG A 302 -5.58 10.19 13.45
CA ARG A 302 -5.39 9.88 14.88
C ARG A 302 -3.98 10.32 15.27
N ASP A 303 -3.85 10.90 16.47
CA ASP A 303 -2.53 11.16 17.06
C ASP A 303 -1.82 9.84 17.38
N THR A 304 -0.52 9.80 17.11
CA THR A 304 0.37 8.73 17.54
C THR A 304 1.34 9.27 18.58
N GLU A 305 1.86 8.40 19.46
CA GLU A 305 2.89 8.81 20.41
C GLU A 305 4.09 9.36 19.63
N VAL A 306 4.48 10.59 19.95
CA VAL A 306 5.69 11.21 19.41
C VAL A 306 6.84 10.67 20.24
N ASP A 307 7.81 10.01 19.59
CA ASP A 307 9.09 9.73 20.22
C ASP A 307 9.78 11.08 20.49
N LYS A 308 9.77 11.52 21.75
CA LYS A 308 10.43 12.76 22.20
C LYS A 308 11.91 12.55 22.52
N SER A 309 12.49 11.41 22.14
CA SER A 309 13.88 11.13 22.46
C SER A 309 14.80 12.14 21.79
N ASP A 310 15.65 12.77 22.57
CA ASP A 310 16.59 13.80 22.10
C ASP A 310 17.82 13.84 23.02
N PHE A 311 18.92 14.41 22.58
CA PHE A 311 20.05 14.71 23.45
C PHE A 311 20.71 16.04 23.07
N THR A 312 21.21 16.76 24.08
CA THR A 312 21.97 17.99 23.89
C THR A 312 23.20 18.05 24.78
N LEU A 313 24.22 18.80 24.33
CA LEU A 313 25.47 19.08 25.02
C LEU A 313 25.54 20.53 25.56
N ASP A 314 24.49 21.33 25.33
CA ASP A 314 24.35 22.71 25.77
C ASP A 314 22.91 23.03 26.22
N GLY A 315 22.69 24.25 26.73
CA GLY A 315 21.40 24.71 27.23
C GLY A 315 21.32 24.76 28.76
N SER A 316 20.20 25.28 29.28
CA SER A 316 20.03 25.59 30.71
C SER A 316 20.18 24.38 31.63
N GLU A 317 19.76 23.20 31.17
CA GLU A 317 19.88 21.94 31.90
C GLU A 317 21.34 21.50 32.03
N VAL A 318 22.08 21.57 30.93
CA VAL A 318 23.52 21.28 30.91
C VAL A 318 24.32 22.32 31.70
N ASP A 319 23.90 23.59 31.65
CA ASP A 319 24.52 24.66 32.44
C ASP A 319 24.29 24.47 33.95
N LEU A 320 23.11 23.99 34.36
CA LEU A 320 22.81 23.68 35.75
C LEU A 320 23.73 22.59 36.30
N ILE A 321 23.87 21.45 35.62
CA ILE A 321 24.74 20.35 36.10
C ILE A 321 26.23 20.73 36.05
N LYS A 322 26.66 21.51 35.05
CA LYS A 322 28.02 22.07 35.01
C LYS A 322 28.27 22.96 36.23
N LYS A 323 27.30 23.81 36.59
CA LYS A 323 27.34 24.66 37.77
C LYS A 323 27.41 23.81 39.05
N THR A 324 26.57 22.78 39.18
CA THR A 324 26.54 21.86 40.33
C THR A 324 27.89 21.19 40.55
N VAL A 325 28.48 20.58 39.51
CA VAL A 325 29.80 19.94 39.58
C VAL A 325 30.91 20.94 39.97
N LYS A 326 30.87 22.16 39.45
CA LYS A 326 31.84 23.21 39.80
C LYS A 326 31.74 23.64 41.27
N HIS A 327 30.53 23.80 41.80
CA HIS A 327 30.34 24.11 43.23
C HIS A 327 30.83 22.97 44.12
N PHE A 328 30.55 21.71 43.74
CA PHE A 328 31.11 20.55 44.43
C PHE A 328 32.64 20.57 44.42
N ALA A 329 33.27 20.79 43.26
CA ALA A 329 34.72 20.78 43.12
C ALA A 329 35.41 21.84 44.01
N LYS A 330 34.82 23.03 44.11
CA LYS A 330 35.29 24.12 44.98
C LYS A 330 34.92 23.95 46.46
N GLY A 331 34.10 22.96 46.80
CA GLY A 331 33.55 22.78 48.14
C GLY A 331 32.61 23.92 48.57
N GLU A 332 31.94 24.57 47.63
CA GLU A 332 30.91 25.61 47.84
C GLU A 332 29.55 24.93 48.13
N LEU A 333 29.48 24.17 49.22
CA LEU A 333 28.40 23.19 49.43
C LEU A 333 26.98 23.80 49.60
N ASN A 334 26.88 25.05 50.06
CA ASN A 334 25.60 25.77 50.07
C ASN A 334 25.10 26.07 48.64
N GLU A 335 26.02 26.42 47.74
CA GLU A 335 25.70 26.69 46.34
C GLU A 335 25.46 25.40 45.55
N TYR A 336 26.18 24.32 45.90
CA TYR A 336 25.86 22.98 45.43
C TYR A 336 24.42 22.62 45.79
N ARG A 337 24.06 22.75 47.08
CA ARG A 337 22.72 22.42 47.60
C ARG A 337 21.61 23.26 46.96
N SER A 338 21.89 24.52 46.61
CA SER A 338 20.90 25.44 46.03
C SER A 338 20.43 25.00 44.62
N CYS A 339 21.21 24.16 43.93
CA CYS A 339 20.87 23.58 42.63
C CYS A 339 19.78 22.51 42.71
N PHE A 340 19.49 21.97 43.90
CA PHE A 340 18.54 20.89 44.12
C PHE A 340 17.21 21.40 44.68
N THR A 341 16.12 20.65 44.45
CA THR A 341 14.83 20.87 45.11
C THR A 341 14.92 20.62 46.62
N GLU A 342 13.92 21.07 47.38
CA GLU A 342 13.91 20.90 48.85
C GLU A 342 13.94 19.42 49.22
N ASP A 343 13.11 18.60 48.57
CA ASP A 343 12.95 17.16 48.83
C ASP A 343 13.90 16.27 48.00
N ALA A 344 14.95 16.85 47.42
CA ALA A 344 15.84 16.12 46.53
C ALA A 344 16.56 14.96 47.23
N THR A 345 16.76 13.87 46.51
CA THR A 345 17.39 12.65 47.05
C THR A 345 18.65 12.23 46.30
N PHE A 346 19.46 11.37 46.90
CA PHE A 346 20.61 10.76 46.23
C PHE A 346 20.68 9.26 46.46
N THR A 347 21.37 8.58 45.55
CA THR A 347 21.79 7.18 45.68
C THR A 347 23.13 6.99 44.99
N HIS A 348 24.16 6.57 45.71
CA HIS A 348 25.50 6.35 45.15
C HIS A 348 25.87 4.85 45.19
N ASN A 349 26.56 4.36 44.17
CA ASN A 349 27.07 2.98 44.03
C ASN A 349 26.04 1.85 44.27
N GLN A 350 24.75 2.12 44.01
CA GLN A 350 23.67 1.15 44.14
C GLN A 350 22.76 1.18 42.91
N TRP A 351 22.17 0.04 42.54
CA TRP A 351 21.21 -0.02 41.45
C TRP A 351 19.79 0.28 41.94
N GLY A 352 19.17 1.33 41.38
CA GLY A 352 17.79 1.74 41.67
C GLY A 352 17.61 2.58 42.95
N ASN A 353 16.43 3.17 43.13
CA ASN A 353 16.13 4.10 44.25
C ASN A 353 15.71 3.41 45.57
N GLY A 354 16.14 2.15 45.79
CA GLY A 354 15.65 1.34 46.91
C GLY A 354 15.96 1.90 48.30
N ASN A 355 17.03 2.70 48.43
CA ASN A 355 17.51 3.29 49.69
C ASN A 355 17.91 4.77 49.52
N ALA A 356 17.12 5.55 48.76
CA ALA A 356 17.42 6.95 48.53
C ALA A 356 17.45 7.76 49.85
N GLN A 357 18.47 8.62 49.99
CA GLN A 357 18.64 9.52 51.14
C GLN A 357 18.50 10.97 50.69
N SER A 358 18.27 11.91 51.62
CA SER A 358 18.19 13.34 51.27
C SER A 358 19.54 13.87 50.76
N ILE A 359 19.51 14.76 49.77
CA ILE A 359 20.69 15.53 49.32
C ILE A 359 21.34 16.30 50.49
N ASP A 360 20.59 16.66 51.55
CA ASP A 360 21.16 17.28 52.74
C ASP A 360 22.12 16.35 53.51
N GLU A 361 21.88 15.04 53.48
CA GLU A 361 22.85 14.07 54.02
C GLU A 361 24.08 13.98 53.10
N LEU A 362 23.89 14.03 51.78
CA LEU A 362 25.01 14.07 50.83
C LEU A 362 25.89 15.30 51.04
N VAL A 363 25.30 16.46 51.33
CA VAL A 363 26.05 17.68 51.66
C VAL A 363 26.94 17.48 52.89
N LYS A 364 26.47 16.76 53.92
CA LYS A 364 27.29 16.44 55.11
C LYS A 364 28.44 15.51 54.76
N ILE A 365 28.18 14.50 53.92
CA ILE A 365 29.21 13.57 53.40
C ILE A 365 30.27 14.36 52.63
N HIS A 366 29.85 15.25 51.73
CA HIS A 366 30.74 16.14 50.98
C HIS A 366 31.55 17.08 51.89
N GLN A 367 30.94 17.58 52.98
CA GLN A 367 31.65 18.42 53.95
C GLN A 367 32.72 17.62 54.70
N ALA A 368 32.39 16.42 55.18
CA ALA A 368 33.36 15.54 55.84
C ALA A 368 34.52 15.16 54.91
N ALA A 369 34.24 14.93 53.62
CA ALA A 369 35.27 14.69 52.61
C ALA A 369 36.12 15.94 52.32
N LYS A 370 35.52 17.13 52.32
CA LYS A 370 36.23 18.41 52.13
C LYS A 370 37.20 18.69 53.27
N ASP A 371 36.80 18.42 54.51
CA ASP A 371 37.62 18.67 55.71
C ASP A 371 38.89 17.80 55.74
N GLN A 372 38.91 16.70 55.00
CA GLN A 372 40.06 15.79 54.87
C GLN A 372 41.00 16.15 53.72
N ARG A 373 40.71 17.19 52.92
CA ARG A 373 41.46 17.54 51.70
C ARG A 373 42.16 18.88 51.79
N VAL A 374 43.20 19.04 50.97
CA VAL A 374 43.94 20.28 50.78
C VAL A 374 43.44 20.97 49.51
N GLY A 375 42.73 22.08 49.71
CA GLY A 375 42.22 22.91 48.62
C GLY A 375 41.10 22.26 47.79
N ASP A 376 40.87 22.84 46.62
CA ASP A 376 39.78 22.47 45.73
C ASP A 376 40.07 21.16 44.97
N ILE A 377 39.02 20.45 44.57
CA ILE A 377 39.11 19.34 43.61
C ILE A 377 39.47 19.91 42.24
N LYS A 378 40.47 19.32 41.58
CA LYS A 378 40.77 19.58 40.17
C LYS A 378 39.90 18.71 39.29
N ILE A 379 39.26 19.31 38.29
CA ILE A 379 38.56 18.59 37.23
C ILE A 379 39.58 18.36 36.11
N LEU A 380 39.90 17.10 35.83
CA LEU A 380 40.86 16.71 34.80
C LEU A 380 40.19 16.53 33.43
N ASN A 381 39.01 15.90 33.44
CA ASN A 381 38.19 15.64 32.26
C ASN A 381 36.70 15.77 32.64
N GLU A 382 35.87 16.29 31.73
CA GLU A 382 34.44 16.46 31.95
C GLU A 382 33.65 16.33 30.64
N ILE A 383 32.57 15.55 30.68
CA ILE A 383 31.56 15.43 29.62
C ILE A 383 30.20 15.64 30.27
N TYR A 384 29.33 16.41 29.63
CA TYR A 384 27.99 16.71 30.12
C TYR A 384 26.97 16.56 28.99
N GLU A 385 25.81 15.99 29.32
CA GLU A 385 24.68 15.89 28.42
C GLU A 385 23.36 16.03 29.17
N ALA A 386 22.31 16.42 28.45
CA ALA A 386 20.94 16.23 28.85
C ALA A 386 20.25 15.37 27.78
N VAL A 387 19.58 14.31 28.22
CA VAL A 387 18.80 13.40 27.37
C VAL A 387 17.32 13.57 27.68
N THR A 388 16.51 13.59 26.64
CA THR A 388 15.06 13.43 26.73
C THR A 388 14.76 12.00 26.30
N VAL A 389 13.97 11.26 27.06
CA VAL A 389 13.49 9.92 26.66
C VAL A 389 12.12 10.03 26.01
N ALA A 390 11.64 8.96 25.36
CA ALA A 390 10.44 8.96 24.51
C ALA A 390 9.19 9.63 25.13
N ASN A 391 8.98 9.50 26.44
CA ASN A 391 7.82 10.11 27.12
C ASN A 391 7.99 11.63 27.42
N GLY A 392 9.14 12.21 27.11
CA GLY A 392 9.50 13.60 27.37
C GLY A 392 10.17 13.85 28.72
N THR A 393 10.40 12.82 29.53
CA THR A 393 11.19 12.95 30.77
C THR A 393 12.64 13.25 30.43
N LYS A 394 13.23 14.21 31.15
CA LYS A 394 14.62 14.61 30.98
C LYS A 394 15.50 14.04 32.07
N TYR A 395 16.68 13.60 31.68
CA TYR A 395 17.77 13.22 32.57
C TYR A 395 19.03 13.93 32.14
N ALA A 396 19.90 14.24 33.08
CA ALA A 396 21.22 14.75 32.80
C ALA A 396 22.28 13.76 33.22
N HIS A 397 23.40 13.76 32.51
CA HIS A 397 24.54 12.92 32.84
C HIS A 397 25.83 13.73 32.81
N ALA A 398 26.76 13.35 33.67
CA ALA A 398 28.14 13.79 33.60
C ALA A 398 29.10 12.62 33.78
N TRP A 399 30.20 12.65 33.03
CA TRP A 399 31.38 11.82 33.26
C TRP A 399 32.51 12.75 33.62
N VAL A 400 32.96 12.69 34.87
CA VAL A 400 33.94 13.64 35.41
C VAL A 400 35.10 12.89 36.03
N GLU A 401 36.32 13.28 35.68
CA GLU A 401 37.53 12.81 36.33
C GLU A 401 38.02 13.87 37.30
N PHE A 402 38.01 13.53 38.59
CA PHE A 402 38.43 14.41 39.67
C PHE A 402 39.83 14.03 40.16
N SER A 403 40.60 15.03 40.57
CA SER A 403 41.85 14.87 41.31
C SER A 403 41.87 15.74 42.55
N SER A 404 42.32 15.19 43.67
CA SER A 404 42.48 15.92 44.92
C SER A 404 43.63 15.39 45.76
N VAL A 405 44.10 16.20 46.72
CA VAL A 405 45.14 15.80 47.68
C VAL A 405 44.52 15.78 49.07
N ASP A 406 44.76 14.74 49.85
CA ASP A 406 44.32 14.68 51.24
C ASP A 406 45.28 15.44 52.18
N THR A 407 44.87 15.61 53.44
CA THR A 407 45.69 16.26 54.48
C THR A 407 46.97 15.51 54.86
N SER A 408 47.12 14.23 54.45
CA SER A 408 48.35 13.45 54.60
C SER A 408 49.34 13.67 53.44
N GLY A 409 48.90 14.33 52.37
CA GLY A 409 49.66 14.56 51.15
C GLY A 409 49.51 13.47 50.09
N GLN A 410 48.52 12.59 50.23
CA GLN A 410 48.22 11.54 49.25
C GLN A 410 47.36 12.09 48.11
N ASP A 411 47.79 11.85 46.87
CA ASP A 411 47.02 12.16 45.66
C ASP A 411 45.93 11.11 45.44
N PHE A 412 44.76 11.58 45.01
CA PHE A 412 43.61 10.78 44.67
C PHE A 412 43.08 11.20 43.30
N VAL A 413 42.75 10.23 42.45
CA VAL A 413 42.10 10.43 41.15
C VAL A 413 40.93 9.45 41.03
N ASN A 414 39.75 9.95 40.63
CA ASN A 414 38.57 9.10 40.43
C ASN A 414 37.73 9.57 39.24
N THR A 415 37.24 8.61 38.47
CA THR A 415 36.25 8.83 37.42
C THR A 415 34.87 8.56 37.99
N VAL A 416 34.00 9.55 37.88
CA VAL A 416 32.64 9.51 38.40
C VAL A 416 31.66 9.65 37.24
N PHE A 417 30.73 8.71 37.15
CA PHE A 417 29.49 8.93 36.41
C PHE A 417 28.45 9.47 37.38
N VAL A 418 27.75 10.54 36.99
CA VAL A 418 26.63 11.07 37.75
C VAL A 418 25.45 11.30 36.83
N SER A 419 24.26 10.93 37.29
CA SER A 419 22.99 11.22 36.66
C SER A 419 22.11 12.06 37.57
N TRP A 420 21.33 12.95 36.97
CA TRP A 420 20.33 13.74 37.66
C TRP A 420 18.98 13.67 36.96
N GLY A 421 17.91 13.71 37.77
CA GLY A 421 16.58 14.03 37.30
C GLY A 421 16.23 15.49 37.57
N PHE A 422 15.33 16.03 36.76
CA PHE A 422 14.87 17.41 36.89
C PHE A 422 13.48 17.51 37.51
N GLU A 423 13.27 18.56 38.29
CA GLU A 423 11.96 19.05 38.67
C GLU A 423 11.97 20.57 38.55
N ASN A 424 11.20 21.08 37.58
CA ASN A 424 11.24 22.48 37.15
C ASN A 424 12.66 22.92 36.74
N ASP A 425 13.17 23.99 37.32
CA ASP A 425 14.49 24.57 37.07
C ASP A 425 15.59 24.04 38.02
N LYS A 426 15.33 22.92 38.71
CA LYS A 426 16.22 22.34 39.72
C LYS A 426 16.40 20.82 39.56
N LEU A 427 17.43 20.31 40.25
CA LEU A 427 17.74 18.88 40.31
C LEU A 427 16.89 18.21 41.39
N ALA A 428 16.16 17.16 41.03
CA ALA A 428 15.25 16.43 41.90
C ALA A 428 15.91 15.22 42.58
N TRP A 429 16.89 14.62 41.92
CA TRP A 429 17.68 13.55 42.51
C TRP A 429 19.06 13.46 41.86
N GLU A 430 19.98 12.79 42.55
CA GLU A 430 21.31 12.46 42.06
C GLU A 430 21.59 10.95 42.17
N TRP A 431 22.16 10.38 41.12
CA TRP A 431 22.62 8.99 41.11
C TRP A 431 24.05 8.90 40.60
N ALA A 432 24.99 8.45 41.42
CA ALA A 432 26.41 8.42 41.05
C ALA A 432 27.03 7.03 41.17
N ILE A 433 27.96 6.72 40.27
CA ILE A 433 28.81 5.52 40.33
C ILE A 433 30.27 5.96 40.22
N TYR A 434 31.11 5.46 41.12
CA TYR A 434 32.55 5.74 41.16
C TYR A 434 33.32 4.61 41.85
N ASN A 435 34.64 4.57 41.66
CA ASN A 435 35.48 3.57 42.32
C ASN A 435 35.61 3.87 43.82
N THR A 436 35.09 3.01 44.69
CA THR A 436 35.18 3.15 46.16
C THR A 436 36.50 2.65 46.74
N SER A 437 37.20 1.74 46.06
CA SER A 437 38.39 1.06 46.61
C SER A 437 39.53 2.03 46.90
N ASP A 438 39.70 3.02 46.03
CA ASP A 438 40.73 4.05 46.14
C ASP A 438 40.19 5.35 46.75
N SER A 439 38.88 5.43 47.03
CA SER A 439 38.23 6.65 47.52
C SER A 439 38.62 7.01 48.94
N PRO A 440 38.76 8.31 49.27
CA PRO A 440 38.95 8.76 50.63
C PRO A 440 37.67 8.57 51.45
N GLU A 441 37.82 8.42 52.77
CA GLU A 441 36.70 8.52 53.70
C GLU A 441 35.96 9.86 53.52
N PRO A 442 34.61 9.90 53.56
CA PRO A 442 33.66 8.82 53.84
C PRO A 442 33.13 8.08 52.59
N TYR A 443 33.75 8.22 51.42
CA TYR A 443 33.30 7.56 50.19
C TYR A 443 33.83 6.13 50.01
N LYS A 444 34.65 5.68 50.96
CA LYS A 444 35.22 4.34 50.98
C LYS A 444 34.19 3.38 51.57
N GLU A 445 33.97 2.25 50.90
CA GLU A 445 33.11 1.16 51.38
C GLU A 445 33.91 -0.13 51.59
#